data_AF-A0A520ENF1-F1
#
_entry.id   AF-A0A520ENF1-F1
#
_cell.length_a   1.000
_cell.length_b   1.000
_cell.length_c   1.000
_cell.angle_alpha   90.00
_cell.angle_beta   90.00
_cell.angle_gamma   90.00
#
_symmetry.space_group_name_H-M   'P 1'
#
loop_
_entity.id
_entity.type
_entity.pdbx_description
1 polymer ?
#
loop_
_entity_poly.entity_id
_entity_poly.type
_entity_poly.pdbx_seq_one_letter_code
_entity_poly.pdbx_strand_id
1 'polypeptide(L)' 'VPTPLEAAGKDDSLVGRIRQDPGVPEGRGLALFVSGDNLRKGAALNTIQIAELLV' A
#
# COMPACT_ATOMS: atom_id res chain seq x y z
N VAL A 1 -1.64 2.96 -13.19
CA VAL A 1 -2.32 1.97 -12.31
C VAL A 1 -1.23 1.33 -11.51
N PRO A 2 -1.32 1.17 -10.17
CA PRO A 2 -0.22 0.63 -9.39
C PRO A 2 0.20 -0.73 -9.94
N THR A 3 1.50 -0.89 -10.19
CA THR A 3 2.08 -2.16 -10.63
C THR A 3 3.21 -2.60 -9.70
N PRO A 4 3.47 -3.91 -9.57
CA PRO A 4 4.60 -4.41 -8.79
C PRO A 4 5.95 -3.94 -9.32
N LEU A 5 6.10 -3.80 -10.66
CA LEU A 5 7.34 -3.33 -11.27
C LEU A 5 7.65 -1.88 -10.88
N GLU A 6 6.63 -1.02 -10.79
CA GLU A 6 6.81 0.36 -10.32
C GLU A 6 7.06 0.46 -8.82
N ALA A 7 6.58 -0.51 -8.03
CA ALA A 7 6.72 -0.55 -6.58
C ALA A 7 8.06 -1.16 -6.11
N ALA A 8 8.62 -2.09 -6.88
CA ALA A 8 9.89 -2.74 -6.56
C ALA A 8 11.02 -1.71 -6.37
N GLY A 9 11.75 -1.85 -5.27
CA GLY A 9 12.83 -0.95 -4.86
C GLY A 9 12.37 0.35 -4.20
N LYS A 10 11.07 0.63 -4.10
CA LYS A 10 10.52 1.82 -3.46
C LYS A 10 9.97 1.51 -2.07
N ASP A 11 9.91 2.55 -1.25
CA ASP A 11 9.48 2.45 0.15
C ASP A 11 7.97 2.58 0.32
N ASP A 12 7.31 3.33 -0.57
CA ASP A 12 5.88 3.63 -0.48
C ASP A 12 5.01 2.49 -0.97
N SER A 13 3.82 2.36 -0.36
CA SER A 13 2.72 1.56 -0.91
C SER A 13 1.99 2.37 -1.99
N LEU A 14 2.08 1.93 -3.23
CA LEU A 14 1.41 2.59 -4.35
C LEU A 14 -0.07 2.20 -4.37
N VAL A 15 -0.97 3.17 -4.31
CA VAL A 15 -2.42 2.98 -4.31
C VAL A 15 -3.08 3.66 -5.51
N GLY A 16 -4.13 3.03 -6.05
CA GLY A 16 -4.89 3.58 -7.16
C GLY A 16 -6.15 2.77 -7.44
N ARG A 17 -6.80 3.04 -8.59
CA ARG A 17 -8.09 2.44 -8.97
C ARG A 17 -9.20 2.64 -7.93
N ILE A 18 -9.08 3.69 -7.12
CA ILE A 18 -10.03 4.06 -6.07
C ILE A 18 -11.36 4.39 -6.72
N ARG A 19 -12.41 3.66 -6.35
CA ARG A 19 -13.76 3.80 -6.87
C ARG A 19 -14.77 3.48 -5.78
N GLN A 20 -15.96 4.05 -5.90
CA GLN A 20 -17.10 3.64 -5.09
C GLN A 20 -17.48 2.19 -5.42
N ASP A 21 -17.64 1.37 -4.38
CA ASP A 21 -18.24 0.05 -4.51
C ASP A 21 -19.78 0.20 -4.50
N PRO A 22 -20.47 -0.13 -5.62
CA PRO A 22 -21.93 -0.03 -5.69
C PRO A 22 -22.65 -1.07 -4.84
N GLY A 23 -21.95 -2.11 -4.36
CA GLY A 23 -22.53 -3.13 -3.49
C GLY A 23 -22.72 -2.67 -2.04
N VAL A 24 -22.15 -1.53 -1.65
CA VAL A 24 -22.23 -1.01 -0.28
C VAL A 24 -23.19 0.19 -0.22
N PRO A 25 -24.25 0.13 0.61
CA PRO A 25 -25.22 1.22 0.72
C PRO A 25 -24.60 2.55 1.14
N GLU A 26 -25.31 3.62 0.81
CA GLU A 26 -25.01 5.01 1.22
C GLU A 26 -23.59 5.47 0.84
N GLY A 27 -23.01 4.89 -0.22
CA GLY A 27 -21.67 5.28 -0.66
C GLY A 27 -20.59 5.03 0.39
N ARG A 28 -20.76 4.02 1.25
CA ARG A 28 -19.76 3.69 2.28
C ARG A 28 -18.65 2.75 1.82
N GLY A 29 -18.78 2.12 0.65
CA GLY A 29 -17.82 1.13 0.15
C GLY A 29 -16.82 1.68 -0.85
N LEU A 30 -15.55 1.31 -0.72
CA LEU A 30 -14.51 1.64 -1.68
C LEU A 30 -13.83 0.39 -2.20
N ALA A 31 -13.60 0.35 -3.50
CA ALA A 31 -12.70 -0.60 -4.15
C ALA A 31 -11.43 0.13 -4.57
N LEU A 32 -10.27 -0.41 -4.19
CA LEU A 32 -8.96 0.14 -4.54
C LEU A 32 -7.98 -1.00 -4.80
N PHE A 33 -6.85 -0.69 -5.44
CA PHE A 33 -5.76 -1.62 -5.70
C PHE A 33 -4.45 -1.05 -5.18
N VAL A 34 -3.63 -1.91 -4.57
CA VAL A 34 -2.36 -1.53 -3.94
C VAL A 34 -1.24 -2.43 -4.46
N SER A 35 -0.05 -1.85 -4.66
CA SER A 35 1.20 -2.57 -4.94
C SER A 35 2.32 -2.00 -4.08
N GLY A 36 3.16 -2.86 -3.51
CA GLY A 36 4.27 -2.47 -2.64
C GLY A 36 5.42 -3.47 -2.76
N ASP A 37 6.63 -3.04 -2.43
CA ASP A 37 7.79 -3.93 -2.34
C ASP A 37 7.70 -4.80 -1.07
N ASN A 38 7.64 -6.12 -1.26
CA ASN A 38 7.46 -7.08 -0.19
C ASN A 38 8.73 -7.35 0.62
N LEU A 39 9.93 -7.10 0.08
CA LEU A 39 11.19 -7.27 0.80
C LEU A 39 11.57 -6.00 1.57
N ARG A 40 11.17 -4.83 1.08
CA ARG A 40 11.35 -3.53 1.77
C ARG A 40 10.24 -3.31 2.78
N LYS A 41 9.20 -2.55 2.44
CA LYS A 41 8.14 -2.19 3.40
C LYS A 41 7.38 -3.41 3.93
N GLY A 42 7.31 -4.49 3.17
CA GLY A 42 6.75 -5.78 3.64
C GLY A 42 7.61 -6.54 4.64
N ALA A 43 8.89 -6.18 4.82
CA ALA A 43 9.79 -6.86 5.76
C ALA A 43 10.87 -5.92 6.33
N ALA A 44 11.97 -5.71 5.60
CA ALA A 44 13.18 -5.09 6.15
C ALA A 44 13.00 -3.63 6.57
N LEU A 45 12.39 -2.81 5.72
CA LEU A 45 12.21 -1.39 5.98
C LEU A 45 11.30 -1.14 7.18
N ASN A 46 10.25 -1.94 7.34
CA ASN A 46 9.33 -1.76 8.46
C ASN A 46 10.01 -2.03 9.80
N THR A 47 10.86 -3.05 9.89
CA THR A 47 11.66 -3.34 11.09
C THR A 47 12.61 -2.19 11.43
N ILE A 48 13.30 -1.63 10.42
CA ILE A 48 14.20 -0.49 10.62
C ILE A 48 13.42 0.74 11.11
N GLN A 49 12.30 1.07 10.47
CA GLN A 49 11.47 2.21 10.87
C GLN A 49 10.91 2.08 12.30
N ILE A 50 10.54 0.86 12.72
CA ILE A 50 10.16 0.62 14.12
C ILE A 50 11.35 0.88 15.05
N ALA A 51 12.55 0.38 14.70
CA ALA A 51 13.74 0.61 15.51
C ALA A 51 14.10 2.11 15.61
N GLU A 52 13.96 2.87 14.51
CA GLU A 52 14.15 4.33 14.48
C GLU A 52 13.17 5.08 15.40
N LEU A 53 11.95 4.57 15.60
CA LEU A 53 10.97 5.18 16.52
C LEU A 53 11.26 4.90 18.00
N LEU A 54 12.15 3.94 18.31
CA LEU A 54 12.48 3.54 19.67
C LEU A 54 13.73 4.23 20.24
N VAL A 55 14.49 4.95 19.42
CA VAL A 55 15.74 5.65 19.77
C VAL A 55 15.63 7.15 19.53
#